data_AF-A0A163MFQ8-F1
#
_entry.id   AF-A0A163MFQ8-F1
#
_cell.length_a   1.000
_cell.length_b   1.000
_cell.length_c   1.000
_cell.angle_alpha   90.00
_cell.angle_beta   90.00
_cell.angle_gamma   90.00
#
_symmetry.space_group_name_H-M   'P 1'
#
loop_
_entity.id
_entity.type
_entity.pdbx_description
1 polymer ?
#
loop_
_entity_poly.entity_id
_entity_poly.type
_entity_poly.pdbx_seq_one_letter_code
_entity_poly.pdbx_strand_id
1 'polypeptide(L)'
;MIQSFEYALPVVLEALTLTSAPSLDLYTKWPRSELETFETISVPCFGGTPRIHVIISKMGRYVVYAKERAVAIQAVCQASKVCQSVFQHLVANETLTKNDKSPVTVADFSAQAIVNTYLTKAFPQDPIVGEEDAQDLRGESGRMLREKVHSLTNGVLNDSEKLTEDQILQAIDRGNYGGGAQGRHWALDPIDGTKGFLRGGQYAVCLALIVDGVVQLGVMGAPNLPIDAAKPDGERGTLFVAVRGQGAFQRAFSQEQETKIHFADIDNTHNATFCESVEAGHSSHDDASLIAKELGITRPSIRMDSQAKYCSLARGDADIYLRLPTSKTYVEKIWDHASGNVLITEAGGKVSDIHGQPLDFSVGRTLDKNSGVIAANATIFDSVLAAVQKVLNP
;
A
#
# COMPACT_ATOMS: atom_id res chain seq x y z
N MET A 1 -16.24 23.22 -25.03
CA MET A 1 -16.88 22.66 -23.82
C MET A 1 -16.95 21.13 -23.94
N ILE A 2 -15.80 20.50 -24.22
CA ILE A 2 -15.59 19.05 -24.33
C ILE A 2 -14.17 18.85 -23.82
N GLN A 3 -14.02 18.41 -22.58
CA GLN A 3 -12.80 17.89 -21.95
C GLN A 3 -13.15 17.66 -20.48
N SER A 4 -13.26 16.39 -20.07
CA SER A 4 -13.13 15.84 -18.70
C SER A 4 -14.15 14.74 -18.39
N PHE A 5 -13.98 13.56 -18.98
CA PHE A 5 -14.60 12.32 -18.47
C PHE A 5 -13.66 11.14 -18.77
N GLU A 6 -12.52 11.07 -18.09
CA GLU A 6 -11.66 9.87 -18.11
C GLU A 6 -11.22 9.38 -16.73
N TYR A 7 -11.64 10.01 -15.63
CA TYR A 7 -11.26 9.58 -14.28
C TYR A 7 -12.42 9.75 -13.29
N ALA A 8 -13.43 8.89 -13.34
CA ALA A 8 -14.34 8.66 -12.22
C ALA A 8 -15.16 7.36 -12.40
N LEU A 9 -15.16 6.54 -11.35
CA LEU A 9 -16.15 5.53 -10.92
C LEU A 9 -15.84 4.04 -11.20
N PRO A 10 -15.63 3.24 -10.14
CA PRO A 10 -16.22 1.92 -10.05
C PRO A 10 -17.62 2.06 -9.41
N VAL A 11 -18.62 2.43 -10.21
CA VAL A 11 -20.02 2.10 -9.93
C VAL A 11 -20.27 0.75 -10.56
N VAL A 12 -21.01 -0.12 -9.88
CA VAL A 12 -21.47 -1.38 -10.48
C VAL A 12 -22.18 -1.06 -11.80
N LEU A 13 -21.52 -1.35 -12.91
CA LEU A 13 -22.02 -1.16 -14.27
C LEU A 13 -22.44 -2.54 -14.80
N GLU A 14 -23.71 -2.91 -14.60
CA GLU A 14 -24.34 -3.89 -15.49
C GLU A 14 -24.87 -3.12 -16.70
N ALA A 15 -24.10 -3.08 -17.79
CA ALA A 15 -24.55 -2.52 -19.05
C ALA A 15 -25.45 -3.55 -19.77
N LEU A 16 -26.76 -3.32 -19.79
CA LEU A 16 -27.67 -4.07 -20.66
C LEU A 16 -27.72 -3.41 -22.04
N THR A 17 -27.13 -4.05 -23.04
CA THR A 17 -27.30 -3.69 -24.46
C THR A 17 -28.68 -4.15 -24.93
N LEU A 18 -29.68 -3.25 -24.87
CA LEU A 18 -31.00 -3.49 -25.46
C LEU A 18 -30.92 -3.34 -26.98
N THR A 19 -30.67 -4.45 -27.68
CA THR A 19 -30.90 -4.54 -29.12
C THR A 19 -32.37 -4.88 -29.35
N SER A 20 -33.14 -3.88 -29.82
CA SER A 20 -34.45 -4.00 -30.50
C SER A 20 -35.35 -5.20 -30.15
N ALA A 21 -35.69 -5.40 -28.88
CA ALA A 21 -36.73 -6.35 -28.46
C ALA A 21 -37.76 -5.63 -27.58
N PRO A 22 -39.07 -5.84 -27.79
CA PRO A 22 -40.10 -5.20 -26.99
C PRO A 22 -40.06 -5.79 -25.58
N SER A 23 -39.81 -4.91 -24.59
CA SER A 23 -39.99 -5.13 -23.16
C SER A 23 -39.51 -6.49 -22.61
N LEU A 24 -38.21 -6.59 -22.31
CA LEU A 24 -37.77 -7.57 -21.33
C LEU A 24 -38.27 -7.09 -19.96
N ASP A 25 -39.21 -7.83 -19.39
CA ASP A 25 -39.96 -7.44 -18.20
C ASP A 25 -39.05 -7.52 -16.95
N LEU A 26 -38.46 -6.39 -16.55
CA LEU A 26 -37.55 -6.24 -15.40
C LEU A 26 -38.09 -6.84 -14.08
N TYR A 27 -39.42 -6.98 -13.98
CA TYR A 27 -40.11 -7.61 -12.85
C TYR A 27 -39.86 -9.12 -12.70
N THR A 28 -39.28 -9.79 -13.71
CA THR A 28 -38.96 -11.22 -13.64
C THR A 28 -37.65 -11.51 -12.90
N LYS A 29 -36.72 -10.55 -12.84
CA LYS A 29 -35.39 -10.73 -12.21
C LYS A 29 -35.31 -10.09 -10.83
N TRP A 30 -36.15 -9.10 -10.54
CA TRP A 30 -36.19 -8.37 -9.26
C TRP A 30 -37.63 -8.07 -8.79
N PRO A 31 -37.99 -8.31 -7.51
CA PRO A 31 -39.33 -8.01 -6.99
C PRO A 31 -39.64 -6.51 -7.00
N ARG A 32 -40.93 -6.14 -7.18
CA ARG A 32 -41.41 -4.75 -7.29
C ARG A 32 -40.93 -3.82 -6.16
N SER A 33 -40.74 -4.34 -4.95
CA SER A 33 -40.26 -3.60 -3.79
C SER A 33 -38.80 -3.14 -3.90
N GLU A 34 -37.97 -3.79 -4.71
CA GLU A 34 -36.58 -3.40 -4.94
C GLU A 34 -36.47 -2.34 -6.04
N LEU A 35 -37.37 -2.36 -7.03
CA LEU A 35 -37.37 -1.43 -8.18
C LEU A 35 -37.75 0.02 -7.84
N GLU A 36 -38.45 0.27 -6.73
CA GLU A 36 -38.73 1.63 -6.23
C GLU A 36 -37.47 2.35 -5.72
N THR A 37 -36.36 1.61 -5.54
CA THR A 37 -35.10 2.16 -5.06
C THR A 37 -34.13 2.53 -6.19
N PHE A 38 -34.50 2.50 -7.47
CA PHE A 38 -33.56 2.82 -8.54
C PHE A 38 -33.95 4.06 -9.35
N GLU A 39 -32.95 4.77 -9.88
CA GLU A 39 -33.14 5.85 -10.86
C GLU A 39 -32.55 5.43 -12.20
N THR A 40 -33.29 5.70 -13.28
CA THR A 40 -32.86 5.39 -14.65
C THR A 40 -32.30 6.64 -15.30
N ILE A 41 -30.99 6.65 -15.58
CA ILE A 41 -30.35 7.75 -16.31
C ILE A 41 -30.24 7.36 -17.79
N SER A 42 -30.75 8.23 -18.68
CA SER A 42 -30.62 8.07 -20.12
C SER A 42 -29.41 8.86 -20.62
N VAL A 43 -28.36 8.17 -21.06
CA VAL A 43 -27.17 8.81 -21.64
C VAL A 43 -27.31 8.85 -23.17
N PRO A 44 -27.22 10.02 -23.83
CA PRO A 44 -27.26 10.10 -25.28
C PRO A 44 -25.94 9.61 -25.87
N CYS A 45 -25.98 8.56 -26.69
CA CYS A 45 -24.87 8.20 -27.56
C CYS A 45 -24.81 9.20 -28.74
N PHE A 46 -23.62 9.73 -29.03
CA PHE A 46 -23.41 10.57 -30.22
C PHE A 46 -23.71 9.75 -31.48
N GLY A 47 -24.60 10.25 -32.34
CA GLY A 47 -24.96 9.63 -33.61
C GLY A 47 -26.09 8.59 -33.52
N GLY A 48 -27.33 9.04 -33.30
CA GLY A 48 -28.52 8.32 -33.77
C GLY A 48 -28.81 6.91 -33.23
N THR A 49 -28.85 6.75 -31.89
CA THR A 49 -29.46 5.63 -31.09
C THR A 49 -28.96 4.19 -31.31
N PRO A 50 -28.73 3.42 -30.22
CA PRO A 50 -29.62 3.27 -29.06
C PRO A 50 -29.17 4.01 -27.79
N ARG A 51 -30.09 4.18 -26.83
CA ARG A 51 -29.85 4.77 -25.50
C ARG A 51 -29.42 3.68 -24.53
N ILE A 52 -28.39 3.94 -23.71
CA ILE A 52 -28.04 3.09 -22.57
C ILE A 52 -28.85 3.58 -21.37
N HIS A 53 -29.58 2.66 -20.73
CA HIS A 53 -30.27 2.90 -19.47
C HIS A 53 -29.39 2.38 -18.34
N VAL A 54 -28.88 3.30 -17.50
CA VAL A 54 -28.12 2.94 -16.30
C VAL A 54 -29.07 2.99 -15.11
N ILE A 55 -29.13 1.91 -14.33
CA ILE A 55 -29.98 1.75 -13.14
C ILE A 55 -29.09 1.94 -11.90
N ILE A 56 -29.33 2.99 -11.10
CA ILE A 56 -28.53 3.32 -9.90
C ILE A 56 -29.41 3.23 -8.64
N SER A 57 -28.94 2.54 -7.59
CA SER A 57 -29.66 2.41 -6.30
C SER A 57 -29.69 3.73 -5.51
N LYS A 58 -30.85 4.04 -4.91
CA LYS A 58 -31.17 5.18 -4.04
C LYS A 58 -30.88 4.88 -2.56
N MET A 59 -30.67 3.62 -2.17
CA MET A 59 -30.37 3.26 -0.78
C MET A 59 -28.86 3.07 -0.58
N GLY A 60 -28.23 4.04 0.07
CA GLY A 60 -26.87 3.95 0.64
C GLY A 60 -25.76 3.82 -0.41
N ARG A 61 -24.76 4.70 -0.36
CA ARG A 61 -23.54 4.52 -1.15
C ARG A 61 -22.91 3.17 -0.77
N TYR A 62 -23.00 2.16 -1.63
CA TYR A 62 -22.21 0.95 -1.49
C TYR A 62 -20.74 1.37 -1.63
N VAL A 63 -20.02 1.43 -0.52
CA VAL A 63 -18.59 1.76 -0.53
C VAL A 63 -17.85 0.51 -0.98
N VAL A 64 -17.34 0.54 -2.22
CA VAL A 64 -16.55 -0.55 -2.79
C VAL A 64 -15.35 -0.83 -1.89
N TYR A 65 -15.06 -2.11 -1.64
CA TYR A 65 -14.01 -2.59 -0.74
C TYR A 65 -14.17 -2.24 0.76
N ALA A 66 -15.38 -1.89 1.24
CA ALA A 66 -15.58 -1.53 2.65
C ALA A 66 -15.17 -2.65 3.63
N LYS A 67 -15.49 -3.92 3.32
CA LYS A 67 -15.13 -5.07 4.17
C LYS A 67 -13.62 -5.30 4.16
N GLU A 68 -13.02 -5.27 2.98
CA GLU A 68 -11.58 -5.43 2.74
C GLU A 68 -10.79 -4.37 3.51
N ARG A 69 -11.23 -3.11 3.41
CA ARG A 69 -10.67 -1.98 4.14
C ARG A 69 -10.72 -2.21 5.64
N ALA A 70 -11.88 -2.58 6.19
CA ALA A 70 -12.03 -2.79 7.63
C ALA A 70 -11.12 -3.92 8.15
N VAL A 71 -11.06 -5.04 7.42
CA VAL A 71 -10.20 -6.19 7.77
C VAL A 71 -8.73 -5.83 7.66
N ALA A 72 -8.31 -5.16 6.58
CA ALA A 72 -6.93 -4.75 6.36
C ALA A 72 -6.46 -3.77 7.46
N ILE A 73 -7.31 -2.82 7.85
CA ILE A 73 -7.04 -1.92 8.98
C ILE A 73 -6.82 -2.69 10.27
N GLN A 74 -7.73 -3.62 10.61
CA GLN A 74 -7.60 -4.43 11.82
C GLN A 74 -6.32 -5.28 11.81
N ALA A 75 -6.05 -5.95 10.69
CA ALA A 75 -4.87 -6.79 10.49
C ALA A 75 -3.57 -5.98 10.67
N VAL A 76 -3.45 -4.84 9.98
CA VAL A 76 -2.26 -3.97 10.06
C VAL A 76 -2.11 -3.36 11.45
N CYS A 77 -3.20 -2.98 12.13
CA CYS A 77 -3.13 -2.51 13.51
C CYS A 77 -2.58 -3.58 14.46
N GLN A 78 -3.02 -4.84 14.35
CA GLN A 78 -2.53 -5.92 15.21
C GLN A 78 -1.09 -6.32 14.89
N ALA A 79 -0.73 -6.38 13.61
CA ALA A 79 0.65 -6.59 13.18
C ALA A 79 1.57 -5.46 13.68
N SER A 80 1.14 -4.20 13.57
CA SER A 80 1.89 -3.05 14.09
C SER A 80 2.12 -3.15 15.61
N LYS A 81 1.13 -3.65 16.38
CA LYS A 81 1.28 -3.85 17.83
C LYS A 81 2.33 -4.91 18.17
N VAL A 82 2.40 -6.02 17.44
CA VAL A 82 3.44 -7.03 17.70
C VAL A 82 4.82 -6.48 17.35
N CYS A 83 4.96 -5.76 16.23
CA CYS A 83 6.21 -5.10 15.87
C CYS A 83 6.66 -4.08 16.93
N GLN A 84 5.73 -3.26 17.45
CA GLN A 84 5.99 -2.32 18.54
C GLN A 84 6.44 -3.03 19.82
N SER A 85 5.81 -4.15 20.18
CA SER A 85 6.19 -4.93 21.35
C SER A 85 7.62 -5.45 21.23
N VAL A 86 7.99 -6.02 20.08
CA VAL A 86 9.37 -6.48 19.83
C VAL A 86 10.36 -5.32 19.85
N PHE A 87 10.01 -4.22 19.19
CA PHE A 87 10.85 -3.02 19.14
C PHE A 87 11.14 -2.47 20.55
N GLN A 88 10.12 -2.35 21.40
CA GLN A 88 10.27 -1.87 22.78
C GLN A 88 11.18 -2.79 23.61
N HIS A 89 11.08 -4.11 23.44
CA HIS A 89 11.98 -5.05 24.09
C HIS A 89 13.43 -4.91 23.60
N LEU A 90 13.65 -4.57 22.33
CA LEU A 90 15.00 -4.34 21.80
C LEU A 90 15.62 -3.05 22.34
N VAL A 91 14.83 -1.98 22.38
CA VAL A 91 15.25 -0.71 22.98
C VAL A 91 15.60 -0.90 24.45
N ALA A 92 14.72 -1.57 25.22
CA ALA A 92 14.88 -1.76 26.66
C ALA A 92 16.12 -2.60 27.04
N ASN A 93 16.53 -3.52 26.16
CA ASN A 93 17.71 -4.36 26.38
C ASN A 93 19.00 -3.82 25.73
N GLU A 94 18.99 -2.58 25.21
CA GLU A 94 20.10 -1.94 24.49
C GLU A 94 20.69 -2.77 23.32
N THR A 95 19.92 -3.73 22.80
CA THR A 95 20.38 -4.68 21.78
C THR A 95 20.33 -4.12 20.36
N LEU A 96 19.78 -2.92 20.16
CA LEU A 96 19.76 -2.20 18.87
C LEU A 96 21.16 -1.96 18.28
N THR A 97 22.22 -2.02 19.11
CA THR A 97 23.61 -1.84 18.67
C THR A 97 24.27 -3.12 18.14
N LYS A 98 23.62 -4.29 18.27
CA LYS A 98 24.15 -5.58 17.82
C LYS A 98 23.61 -5.90 16.43
N ASN A 99 24.46 -6.34 15.51
CA ASN A 99 24.09 -6.81 14.16
C ASN A 99 23.21 -8.09 14.13
N ASP A 100 22.60 -8.45 15.26
CA ASP A 100 21.74 -9.62 15.36
C ASP A 100 20.40 -9.32 14.69
N LYS A 101 20.14 -10.01 13.57
CA LYS A 101 18.89 -9.90 12.82
C LYS A 101 17.77 -10.76 13.40
N SER A 102 18.06 -11.61 14.40
CA SER A 102 17.05 -12.49 14.99
C SER A 102 15.78 -11.77 15.48
N PRO A 103 15.84 -10.55 16.05
CA PRO A 103 14.64 -9.90 16.56
C PRO A 103 13.69 -9.41 15.48
N VAL A 104 14.24 -8.89 14.38
CA VAL A 104 13.43 -8.41 13.26
C VAL A 104 12.77 -9.60 12.57
N THR A 105 13.53 -10.68 12.31
CA THR A 105 13.00 -11.95 11.78
C THR A 105 11.82 -12.50 12.58
N VAL A 106 11.87 -12.45 13.92
CA VAL A 106 10.74 -12.90 14.75
C VAL A 106 9.52 -11.99 14.58
N ALA A 107 9.72 -10.68 14.48
CA ALA A 107 8.66 -9.72 14.28
C ALA A 107 8.03 -9.84 12.89
N ASP A 108 8.82 -10.08 11.85
CA ASP A 108 8.39 -10.36 10.47
C ASP A 108 7.43 -11.56 10.42
N PHE A 109 7.87 -12.71 10.93
CA PHE A 109 7.04 -13.91 10.98
C PHE A 109 5.75 -13.71 11.80
N SER A 110 5.84 -13.01 12.93
CA SER A 110 4.67 -12.76 13.78
C SER A 110 3.66 -11.83 13.10
N ALA A 111 4.13 -10.75 12.48
CA ALA A 111 3.29 -9.82 11.74
C ALA A 111 2.62 -10.50 10.54
N GLN A 112 3.37 -11.29 9.75
CA GLN A 112 2.81 -12.04 8.63
C GLN A 112 1.77 -13.07 9.09
N ALA A 113 2.04 -13.83 10.17
CA ALA A 113 1.08 -14.78 10.72
C ALA A 113 -0.23 -14.09 11.12
N ILE A 114 -0.16 -12.93 11.78
CA ILE A 114 -1.32 -12.15 12.20
C ILE A 114 -2.11 -11.68 10.98
N VAL A 115 -1.48 -10.99 10.03
CA VAL A 115 -2.19 -10.46 8.86
C VAL A 115 -2.84 -11.58 8.06
N ASN A 116 -2.09 -12.65 7.78
CA ASN A 116 -2.59 -13.78 7.00
C ASN A 116 -3.75 -14.49 7.72
N THR A 117 -3.75 -14.55 9.05
CA THR A 117 -4.88 -15.10 9.83
C THR A 117 -6.15 -14.27 9.65
N TYR A 118 -6.07 -12.94 9.77
CA TYR A 118 -7.21 -12.05 9.57
C TYR A 118 -7.76 -12.15 8.15
N LEU A 119 -6.88 -12.17 7.15
CA LEU A 119 -7.26 -12.35 5.75
C LEU A 119 -7.87 -13.73 5.49
N THR A 120 -7.38 -14.79 6.14
CA THR A 120 -7.92 -16.17 5.97
C THR A 120 -9.33 -16.27 6.49
N LYS A 121 -9.58 -15.68 7.66
CA LYS A 121 -10.90 -15.67 8.29
C LYS A 121 -11.92 -14.89 7.46
N ALA A 122 -11.52 -13.75 6.91
CA ALA A 122 -12.44 -12.88 6.17
C ALA A 122 -12.60 -13.25 4.69
N PHE A 123 -11.53 -13.75 4.06
CA PHE A 123 -11.39 -14.01 2.63
C PHE A 123 -10.60 -15.30 2.39
N PRO A 124 -11.17 -16.49 2.70
CA PRO A 124 -10.46 -17.75 2.66
C PRO A 124 -9.95 -18.14 1.26
N GLN A 125 -10.59 -17.63 0.20
CA GLN A 125 -10.23 -17.92 -1.19
C GLN A 125 -9.22 -16.94 -1.80
N ASP A 126 -8.93 -15.83 -1.13
CA ASP A 126 -7.95 -14.87 -1.63
C ASP A 126 -6.53 -15.40 -1.43
N PRO A 127 -5.71 -15.47 -2.48
CA PRO A 127 -4.27 -15.73 -2.36
C PRO A 127 -3.55 -14.53 -1.72
N ILE A 128 -2.39 -14.80 -1.13
CA ILE A 128 -1.53 -13.79 -0.51
C ILE A 128 -0.11 -13.95 -1.03
N VAL A 129 0.48 -12.85 -1.51
CA VAL A 129 1.91 -12.69 -1.74
C VAL A 129 2.49 -12.04 -0.48
N GLY A 130 3.06 -12.83 0.42
CA GLY A 130 3.80 -12.36 1.59
C GLY A 130 5.30 -12.49 1.36
N GLU A 131 6.12 -11.64 1.98
CA GLU A 131 7.58 -11.70 1.87
C GLU A 131 8.16 -12.99 2.43
N GLU A 132 7.67 -13.43 3.58
CA GLU A 132 8.26 -14.51 4.37
C GLU A 132 7.66 -15.89 4.08
N ASP A 133 8.41 -16.95 4.39
CA ASP A 133 7.92 -18.34 4.41
C ASP A 133 8.32 -19.07 5.70
N ALA A 134 7.62 -20.13 6.08
CA ALA A 134 7.86 -20.77 7.38
C ALA A 134 9.03 -21.79 7.38
N GLN A 135 9.88 -21.84 6.35
CA GLN A 135 10.96 -22.83 6.25
C GLN A 135 11.92 -22.78 7.44
N ASP A 136 12.35 -21.58 7.84
CA ASP A 136 13.28 -21.37 8.96
C ASP A 136 12.68 -21.68 10.34
N LEU A 137 11.35 -21.81 10.43
CA LEU A 137 10.64 -22.17 11.66
C LEU A 137 10.48 -23.68 11.84
N ARG A 138 10.85 -24.48 10.83
CA ARG A 138 10.62 -25.93 10.84
C ARG A 138 11.79 -26.72 11.42
N GLY A 139 11.47 -27.95 11.83
CA GLY A 139 12.45 -28.87 12.42
C GLY A 139 12.97 -28.43 13.79
N GLU A 140 14.00 -29.13 14.26
CA GLU A 140 14.60 -28.87 15.57
C GLU A 140 15.43 -27.58 15.57
N SER A 141 16.09 -27.26 14.45
CA SER A 141 16.86 -26.02 14.30
C SER A 141 15.99 -24.76 14.40
N GLY A 142 14.75 -24.81 13.89
CA GLY A 142 13.79 -23.71 13.95
C GLY A 142 12.99 -23.62 15.25
N ARG A 143 13.11 -24.59 16.17
CA ARG A 143 12.26 -24.70 17.37
C ARG A 143 12.27 -23.46 18.25
N MET A 144 13.46 -22.99 18.63
CA MET A 144 13.61 -21.80 19.47
C MET A 144 13.02 -20.54 18.83
N LEU A 145 13.13 -20.44 17.49
CA LEU A 145 12.58 -19.32 16.74
C LEU A 145 11.04 -19.42 16.68
N ARG A 146 10.51 -20.61 16.40
CA ARG A 146 9.07 -20.90 16.37
C ARG A 146 8.39 -20.66 17.72
N GLU A 147 9.01 -21.06 18.83
CA GLU A 147 8.49 -20.81 20.18
C GLU A 147 8.39 -19.29 20.47
N LYS A 148 9.37 -18.50 20.03
CA LYS A 148 9.35 -17.03 20.15
C LYS A 148 8.24 -16.41 19.29
N VAL A 149 8.15 -16.80 18.01
CA VAL A 149 7.10 -16.32 17.09
C VAL A 149 5.72 -16.66 17.65
N HIS A 150 5.53 -17.88 18.16
CA HIS A 150 4.28 -18.31 18.76
C HIS A 150 3.91 -17.50 20.00
N SER A 151 4.87 -17.27 20.91
CA SER A 151 4.66 -16.45 22.10
C SER A 151 4.28 -15.00 21.75
N LEU A 152 5.01 -14.37 20.83
CA LEU A 152 4.77 -12.97 20.44
C LEU A 152 3.47 -12.78 19.67
N THR A 153 3.20 -13.67 18.72
CA THR A 153 1.94 -13.68 17.95
C THR A 153 0.75 -13.77 18.91
N ASN A 154 0.75 -14.74 19.82
CA ASN A 154 -0.34 -14.92 20.78
C ASN A 154 -0.37 -13.89 21.91
N GLY A 155 0.70 -13.11 22.08
CA GLY A 155 0.78 -12.04 23.07
C GLY A 155 -0.07 -10.81 22.73
N VAL A 156 -0.39 -10.60 21.44
CA VAL A 156 -1.24 -9.48 20.98
C VAL A 156 -2.63 -9.90 20.53
N LEU A 157 -2.85 -11.20 20.32
CA LEU A 157 -4.15 -11.76 19.96
C LEU A 157 -5.03 -11.96 21.20
N ASN A 158 -6.34 -11.83 21.02
CA ASN A 158 -7.30 -12.14 22.08
C ASN A 158 -7.31 -13.65 22.38
N ASP A 159 -7.76 -14.05 23.57
CA ASP A 159 -7.76 -15.46 23.99
C ASP A 159 -8.51 -16.40 23.03
N SER A 160 -9.60 -15.93 22.42
CA SER A 160 -10.38 -16.68 21.42
C SER A 160 -9.75 -16.73 20.03
N GLU A 161 -8.67 -15.98 19.80
CA GLU A 161 -7.98 -15.84 18.51
C GLU A 161 -6.57 -16.42 18.55
N LYS A 162 -6.13 -16.95 19.69
CA LYS A 162 -4.82 -17.58 19.84
C LYS A 162 -4.67 -18.77 18.90
N LEU A 163 -3.47 -18.88 18.33
CA LEU A 163 -3.10 -19.86 17.32
C LEU A 163 -2.16 -20.89 17.93
N THR A 164 -2.26 -22.14 17.48
CA THR A 164 -1.24 -23.15 17.74
C THR A 164 0.01 -22.88 16.90
N GLU A 165 1.15 -23.52 17.24
CA GLU A 165 2.36 -23.45 16.40
C GLU A 165 2.08 -23.85 14.94
N ASP A 166 1.34 -24.93 14.72
CA ASP A 166 0.99 -25.39 13.37
C ASP A 166 0.14 -24.38 12.60
N GLN A 167 -0.82 -23.73 13.28
CA GLN A 167 -1.65 -22.69 12.66
C GLN A 167 -0.82 -21.46 12.27
N ILE A 168 0.20 -21.11 13.05
CA ILE A 168 1.13 -20.02 12.71
C ILE A 168 1.96 -20.38 11.47
N LEU A 169 2.52 -21.59 11.41
CA LEU A 169 3.27 -22.04 10.23
C LEU A 169 2.41 -22.02 8.96
N GLN A 170 1.17 -22.49 9.05
CA GLN A 170 0.21 -22.47 7.95
C GLN A 170 -0.19 -21.04 7.55
N ALA A 171 -0.38 -20.15 8.53
CA ALA A 171 -0.70 -18.76 8.26
C ALA A 171 0.44 -18.06 7.52
N ILE A 172 1.70 -18.27 7.93
CA ILE A 172 2.87 -17.71 7.25
C ILE A 172 2.95 -18.20 5.80
N ASP A 173 2.88 -19.52 5.58
CA ASP A 173 2.98 -20.13 4.24
C ASP A 173 1.83 -19.78 3.29
N ARG A 174 0.72 -19.24 3.80
CA ARG A 174 -0.35 -18.70 2.95
C ARG A 174 0.15 -17.53 2.08
N GLY A 175 1.28 -16.92 2.44
CA GLY A 175 2.00 -15.90 1.68
C GLY A 175 2.74 -16.39 0.42
N ASN A 176 2.71 -17.69 0.11
CA ASN A 176 3.50 -18.28 -0.97
C ASN A 176 2.90 -18.12 -2.39
N TYR A 177 1.87 -17.27 -2.57
CA TYR A 177 1.32 -17.03 -3.89
C TYR A 177 2.33 -16.34 -4.82
N GLY A 178 2.28 -16.67 -6.11
CA GLY A 178 3.21 -16.16 -7.12
C GLY A 178 2.85 -14.78 -7.69
N GLY A 179 1.72 -14.20 -7.31
CA GLY A 179 1.15 -13.02 -7.97
C GLY A 179 0.60 -13.36 -9.36
N GLY A 180 0.13 -12.33 -10.10
CA GLY A 180 -0.31 -12.51 -11.47
C GLY A 180 -1.29 -11.45 -11.98
N ALA A 181 -1.63 -11.58 -13.26
CA ALA A 181 -2.38 -10.56 -13.99
C ALA A 181 -3.91 -10.65 -13.85
N GLN A 182 -4.44 -11.75 -13.31
CA GLN A 182 -5.87 -11.99 -13.24
C GLN A 182 -6.30 -12.34 -11.81
N GLY A 183 -7.52 -11.95 -11.47
CA GLY A 183 -8.13 -12.23 -10.18
C GLY A 183 -7.64 -11.31 -9.08
N ARG A 184 -8.03 -11.64 -7.86
CA ARG A 184 -7.76 -10.86 -6.66
C ARG A 184 -6.72 -11.55 -5.79
N HIS A 185 -5.73 -10.81 -5.31
CA HIS A 185 -4.77 -11.28 -4.31
C HIS A 185 -4.29 -10.14 -3.41
N TRP A 186 -3.76 -10.48 -2.24
CA TRP A 186 -3.14 -9.53 -1.33
C TRP A 186 -1.62 -9.52 -1.51
N ALA A 187 -0.98 -8.37 -1.31
CA ALA A 187 0.47 -8.23 -1.22
C ALA A 187 0.82 -7.68 0.17
N LEU A 188 1.73 -8.35 0.87
CA LEU A 188 2.10 -8.05 2.26
C LEU A 188 3.62 -7.99 2.41
N ASP A 189 4.07 -6.87 2.96
CA ASP A 189 5.37 -6.75 3.60
C ASP A 189 5.13 -6.62 5.13
N PRO A 190 5.52 -7.62 5.93
CA PRO A 190 5.28 -7.60 7.37
C PRO A 190 6.10 -6.52 8.10
N ILE A 191 7.33 -6.22 7.68
CA ILE A 191 8.16 -5.13 8.18
C ILE A 191 9.05 -4.58 7.06
N ASP A 192 8.50 -3.61 6.34
CA ASP A 192 9.29 -2.87 5.38
C ASP A 192 10.26 -1.94 6.14
N GLY A 193 11.52 -1.95 5.72
CA GLY A 193 12.58 -1.21 6.38
C GLY A 193 13.17 -1.93 7.59
N THR A 194 13.42 -3.24 7.48
CA THR A 194 14.14 -4.08 8.47
C THR A 194 15.36 -3.40 9.11
N LYS A 195 16.19 -2.70 8.33
CA LYS A 195 17.35 -1.96 8.85
C LYS A 195 16.96 -0.74 9.67
N GLY A 196 15.93 -0.02 9.23
CA GLY A 196 15.28 1.06 9.96
C GLY A 196 14.75 0.57 11.30
N PHE A 197 14.06 -0.57 11.32
CA PHE A 197 13.60 -1.23 12.54
C PHE A 197 14.76 -1.51 13.51
N LEU A 198 15.83 -2.17 13.04
CA LEU A 198 16.98 -2.55 13.87
C LEU A 198 17.75 -1.35 14.44
N ARG A 199 17.78 -0.20 13.75
CA ARG A 199 18.51 1.00 14.20
C ARG A 199 17.65 2.00 14.99
N GLY A 200 16.41 1.65 15.31
CA GLY A 200 15.50 2.58 15.99
C GLY A 200 14.85 3.64 15.09
N GLY A 201 14.98 3.50 13.76
CA GLY A 201 14.45 4.41 12.75
C GLY A 201 13.02 4.08 12.31
N GLN A 202 12.67 4.49 11.09
CA GLN A 202 11.34 4.25 10.52
C GLN A 202 11.22 2.82 9.94
N TYR A 203 10.06 2.22 10.11
CA TYR A 203 9.64 0.97 9.48
C TYR A 203 8.11 1.00 9.28
N ALA A 204 7.59 0.13 8.42
CA ALA A 204 6.15 0.06 8.18
C ALA A 204 5.65 -1.37 7.97
N VAL A 205 4.42 -1.65 8.39
CA VAL A 205 3.67 -2.86 8.00
C VAL A 205 2.82 -2.49 6.80
N CYS A 206 3.01 -3.16 5.66
CA CYS A 206 2.43 -2.72 4.39
C CYS A 206 1.54 -3.78 3.77
N LEU A 207 0.26 -3.46 3.57
CA LEU A 207 -0.73 -4.39 3.02
C LEU A 207 -1.49 -3.75 1.86
N ALA A 208 -1.56 -4.45 0.74
CA ALA A 208 -2.30 -4.01 -0.43
C ALA A 208 -3.23 -5.10 -0.98
N LEU A 209 -4.34 -4.68 -1.57
CA LEU A 209 -5.22 -5.54 -2.38
C LEU A 209 -5.00 -5.23 -3.86
N ILE A 210 -4.68 -6.25 -4.64
CA ILE A 210 -4.49 -6.17 -6.09
C ILE A 210 -5.61 -6.95 -6.76
N VAL A 211 -6.26 -6.34 -7.76
CA VAL A 211 -7.29 -6.96 -8.60
C VAL A 211 -6.91 -6.74 -10.05
N ASP A 212 -6.74 -7.83 -10.80
CA ASP A 212 -6.36 -7.85 -12.22
C ASP A 212 -5.10 -7.00 -12.50
N GLY A 213 -4.08 -7.14 -11.64
CA GLY A 213 -2.82 -6.39 -11.74
C GLY A 213 -2.90 -4.92 -11.33
N VAL A 214 -4.04 -4.44 -10.84
CA VAL A 214 -4.23 -3.05 -10.39
C VAL A 214 -4.40 -2.99 -8.88
N VAL A 215 -3.62 -2.17 -8.19
CA VAL A 215 -3.77 -1.95 -6.75
C VAL A 215 -5.08 -1.18 -6.47
N GLN A 216 -5.96 -1.76 -5.66
CA GLN A 216 -7.29 -1.22 -5.33
C GLN A 216 -7.37 -0.62 -3.92
N LEU A 217 -6.67 -1.21 -2.95
CA LEU A 217 -6.64 -0.79 -1.55
C LEU A 217 -5.20 -0.88 -1.05
N GLY A 218 -4.77 0.10 -0.24
CA GLY A 218 -3.51 0.09 0.47
C GLY A 218 -3.73 0.52 1.92
N VAL A 219 -3.15 -0.22 2.85
CA VAL A 219 -3.12 0.08 4.29
C VAL A 219 -1.69 -0.04 4.77
N MET A 220 -1.16 1.01 5.39
CA MET A 220 0.19 1.01 5.96
C MET A 220 0.16 1.44 7.42
N GLY A 221 0.77 0.65 8.28
CA GLY A 221 1.04 1.02 9.66
C GLY A 221 2.47 1.52 9.76
N ALA A 222 2.69 2.75 10.24
CA ALA A 222 4.01 3.34 10.45
C ALA A 222 4.19 3.64 11.95
N PRO A 223 4.62 2.66 12.77
CA PRO A 223 4.62 2.77 14.22
C PRO A 223 5.54 3.86 14.79
N ASN A 224 6.65 4.14 14.10
CA ASN A 224 7.63 5.13 14.53
C ASN A 224 7.42 6.51 13.89
N LEU A 225 6.46 6.66 12.97
CA LEU A 225 6.20 7.94 12.31
C LEU A 225 5.33 8.83 13.22
N PRO A 226 5.72 10.10 13.46
CA PRO A 226 4.92 11.02 14.27
C PRO A 226 3.58 11.29 13.60
N ILE A 227 2.50 11.40 14.39
CA ILE A 227 1.15 11.65 13.87
C ILE A 227 1.08 13.02 13.17
N ASP A 228 1.75 14.01 13.75
CA ASP A 228 1.85 15.37 13.25
C ASP A 228 3.29 15.66 12.84
N ALA A 229 3.50 15.94 11.56
CA ALA A 229 4.82 16.26 10.99
C ALA A 229 5.46 17.50 11.65
N ALA A 230 4.63 18.46 12.06
CA ALA A 230 5.11 19.67 12.72
C ALA A 230 5.57 19.41 14.16
N LYS A 231 5.33 18.21 14.70
CA LYS A 231 5.72 17.77 16.05
C LYS A 231 6.53 16.47 15.96
N PRO A 232 7.79 16.53 15.48
CA PRO A 232 8.61 15.33 15.26
C PRO A 232 8.88 14.51 16.54
N ASP A 233 8.85 15.17 17.71
CA ASP A 233 8.99 14.55 19.03
C ASP A 233 7.64 14.25 19.72
N GLY A 234 6.53 14.45 19.00
CA GLY A 234 5.18 14.22 19.49
C GLY A 234 4.79 12.73 19.53
N GLU A 235 3.49 12.49 19.69
CA GLU A 235 2.92 11.14 19.66
C GLU A 235 3.22 10.45 18.32
N ARG A 236 3.64 9.18 18.41
CA ARG A 236 4.04 8.35 17.26
C ARG A 236 3.03 7.24 17.02
N GLY A 237 3.00 6.77 15.78
CA GLY A 237 2.19 5.65 15.36
C GLY A 237 1.01 6.11 14.52
N THR A 238 1.22 6.08 13.21
CA THR A 238 0.24 6.53 12.22
C THR A 238 -0.16 5.40 11.30
N LEU A 239 -1.45 5.27 11.04
CA LEU A 239 -2.04 4.39 10.05
C LEU A 239 -2.44 5.21 8.82
N PHE A 240 -2.10 4.73 7.63
CA PHE A 240 -2.47 5.31 6.35
C PHE A 240 -3.37 4.35 5.58
N VAL A 241 -4.40 4.89 4.94
CA VAL A 241 -5.39 4.10 4.19
C VAL A 241 -5.75 4.81 2.91
N ALA A 242 -5.76 4.08 1.80
CA ALA A 242 -6.29 4.55 0.53
C ALA A 242 -7.07 3.45 -0.17
N VAL A 243 -8.22 3.80 -0.73
CA VAL A 243 -8.96 2.97 -1.68
C VAL A 243 -9.05 3.74 -2.97
N ARG A 244 -8.79 3.08 -4.10
CA ARG A 244 -8.80 3.70 -5.43
C ARG A 244 -10.14 4.42 -5.67
N GLY A 245 -10.07 5.71 -6.01
CA GLY A 245 -11.21 6.61 -6.22
C GLY A 245 -11.90 7.12 -4.96
N GLN A 246 -11.35 6.90 -3.76
CA GLN A 246 -11.97 7.30 -2.48
C GLN A 246 -11.10 8.27 -1.67
N GLY A 247 -9.87 8.56 -2.12
CA GLY A 247 -8.93 9.43 -1.44
C GLY A 247 -8.01 8.69 -0.45
N ALA A 248 -6.99 9.42 0.00
CA ALA A 248 -6.04 8.97 1.01
C ALA A 248 -6.37 9.56 2.38
N PHE A 249 -6.17 8.77 3.43
CA PHE A 249 -6.48 9.14 4.81
C PHE A 249 -5.38 8.69 5.77
N GLN A 250 -5.26 9.40 6.89
CA GLN A 250 -4.44 8.98 8.03
C GLN A 250 -5.22 8.98 9.34
N ARG A 251 -4.77 8.19 10.31
CA ARG A 251 -5.22 8.26 11.72
C ARG A 251 -4.15 7.75 12.68
N ALA A 252 -4.24 8.12 13.95
CA ALA A 252 -3.48 7.46 15.00
C ALA A 252 -3.95 6.01 15.19
N PHE A 253 -3.09 5.09 15.64
CA PHE A 253 -3.52 3.72 15.97
C PHE A 253 -4.58 3.68 17.08
N SER A 254 -4.53 4.64 18.00
CA SER A 254 -5.42 4.77 19.17
C SER A 254 -6.79 5.40 18.86
N GLN A 255 -6.99 5.94 17.65
CA GLN A 255 -8.17 6.71 17.28
C GLN A 255 -8.87 6.09 16.08
N GLU A 256 -10.20 6.11 16.04
CA GLU A 256 -10.96 5.64 14.88
C GLU A 256 -11.17 6.72 13.82
N GLN A 257 -11.12 8.00 14.22
CA GLN A 257 -11.34 9.12 13.31
C GLN A 257 -10.19 9.25 12.32
N GLU A 258 -10.55 9.35 11.04
CA GLU A 258 -9.62 9.54 9.95
C GLU A 258 -9.62 10.99 9.47
N THR A 259 -8.44 11.45 9.09
CA THR A 259 -8.21 12.75 8.46
C THR A 259 -7.79 12.52 7.02
N LYS A 260 -8.46 13.18 6.07
CA LYS A 260 -8.07 13.14 4.66
C LYS A 260 -6.71 13.83 4.49
N ILE A 261 -5.82 13.24 3.71
CA ILE A 261 -4.49 13.77 3.42
C ILE A 261 -4.32 14.06 1.93
N HIS A 262 -3.37 14.93 1.62
CA HIS A 262 -2.98 15.26 0.26
C HIS A 262 -1.51 15.73 0.26
N PHE A 263 -0.89 15.69 -0.92
CA PHE A 263 0.42 16.33 -1.12
C PHE A 263 0.38 17.83 -0.81
N ALA A 264 1.53 18.39 -0.44
CA ALA A 264 1.67 19.84 -0.31
C ALA A 264 1.39 20.54 -1.65
N ASP A 265 0.76 21.71 -1.59
CA ASP A 265 0.58 22.57 -2.76
C ASP A 265 1.93 23.17 -3.15
N ILE A 266 2.49 22.71 -4.26
CA ILE A 266 3.77 23.16 -4.80
C ILE A 266 3.65 23.45 -6.29
N ASP A 267 4.24 24.56 -6.72
CA ASP A 267 4.19 25.06 -8.10
C ASP A 267 5.52 24.90 -8.85
N ASN A 268 6.63 24.67 -8.14
CA ASN A 268 7.95 24.54 -8.73
C ASN A 268 8.88 23.65 -7.90
N THR A 269 9.93 23.13 -8.55
CA THR A 269 10.87 22.19 -7.92
C THR A 269 11.89 22.83 -7.00
N HIS A 270 12.15 24.14 -7.07
CA HIS A 270 13.15 24.80 -6.22
C HIS A 270 12.82 24.69 -4.71
N ASN A 271 11.53 24.68 -4.40
CA ASN A 271 10.99 24.55 -3.06
C ASN A 271 10.64 23.11 -2.67
N ALA A 272 10.91 22.14 -3.53
CA ALA A 272 10.61 20.73 -3.25
C ALA A 272 11.59 20.16 -2.21
N THR A 273 11.12 19.16 -1.48
CA THR A 273 11.90 18.39 -0.51
C THR A 273 11.98 16.94 -0.97
N PHE A 274 13.18 16.40 -1.10
CA PHE A 274 13.38 14.97 -1.35
C PHE A 274 13.15 14.15 -0.09
N CYS A 275 12.57 12.96 -0.26
CA CYS A 275 12.48 11.91 0.74
C CYS A 275 13.26 10.70 0.24
N GLU A 276 14.40 10.42 0.85
CA GLU A 276 15.37 9.42 0.37
C GLU A 276 15.58 8.29 1.37
N SER A 277 16.05 7.15 0.88
CA SER A 277 16.50 6.06 1.75
C SER A 277 17.69 6.51 2.59
N VAL A 278 17.81 6.01 3.82
CA VAL A 278 19.04 6.23 4.61
C VAL A 278 20.18 5.36 4.06
N GLU A 279 19.84 4.19 3.55
CA GLU A 279 20.79 3.19 3.06
C GLU A 279 21.19 3.44 1.60
N ALA A 280 22.46 3.80 1.38
CA ALA A 280 23.02 4.05 0.05
C ALA A 280 22.99 2.82 -0.89
N GLY A 281 22.86 1.61 -0.36
CA GLY A 281 22.69 0.40 -1.17
C GLY A 281 21.30 0.25 -1.80
N HIS A 282 20.30 0.96 -1.30
CA HIS A 282 18.90 0.85 -1.75
C HIS A 282 18.52 1.91 -2.80
N SER A 283 19.34 2.94 -2.99
CA SER A 283 19.17 3.97 -4.04
C SER A 283 20.49 4.72 -4.24
N SER A 284 20.78 5.16 -5.47
CA SER A 284 21.99 5.94 -5.78
C SER A 284 21.88 7.38 -5.24
N HIS A 285 22.57 7.66 -4.14
CA HIS A 285 22.60 9.01 -3.55
C HIS A 285 23.36 10.04 -4.40
N ASP A 286 24.34 9.60 -5.17
CA ASP A 286 25.11 10.47 -6.06
C ASP A 286 24.24 10.96 -7.22
N ASP A 287 23.48 10.05 -7.84
CA ASP A 287 22.53 10.41 -8.90
C ASP A 287 21.41 11.30 -8.36
N ALA A 288 20.88 10.99 -7.17
CA ALA A 288 19.85 11.81 -6.55
C ALA A 288 20.35 13.24 -6.25
N SER A 289 21.60 13.40 -5.83
CA SER A 289 22.25 14.72 -5.65
C SER A 289 22.39 15.49 -6.97
N LEU A 290 22.74 14.81 -8.07
CA LEU A 290 22.79 15.42 -9.40
C LEU A 290 21.39 15.84 -9.88
N ILE A 291 20.37 15.02 -9.62
CA ILE A 291 18.97 15.33 -9.94
C ILE A 291 18.49 16.53 -9.10
N ALA A 292 18.85 16.61 -7.81
CA ALA A 292 18.56 17.76 -6.96
C ALA A 292 19.09 19.05 -7.58
N LYS A 293 20.33 19.01 -8.06
CA LYS A 293 21.00 20.13 -8.70
C LYS A 293 20.33 20.52 -10.01
N GLU A 294 19.96 19.56 -10.84
CA GLU A 294 19.24 19.80 -12.10
C GLU A 294 17.88 20.45 -11.85
N LEU A 295 17.17 20.02 -10.82
CA LEU A 295 15.86 20.56 -10.42
C LEU A 295 15.94 21.86 -9.63
N GLY A 296 17.15 22.32 -9.29
CA GLY A 296 17.37 23.52 -8.48
C GLY A 296 16.86 23.40 -7.04
N ILE A 297 16.72 22.19 -6.50
CA ILE A 297 16.27 21.93 -5.13
C ILE A 297 17.30 22.46 -4.15
N THR A 298 16.87 23.32 -3.23
CA THR A 298 17.74 23.92 -2.20
C THR A 298 17.44 23.44 -0.78
N ARG A 299 16.27 22.84 -0.57
CA ARG A 299 15.87 22.30 0.73
C ARG A 299 16.64 21.01 1.04
N PRO A 300 16.98 20.75 2.32
CA PRO A 300 17.63 19.51 2.70
C PRO A 300 16.69 18.32 2.49
N SER A 301 17.23 17.18 2.02
CA SER A 301 16.49 15.93 1.95
C SER A 301 16.09 15.43 3.34
N ILE A 302 14.89 14.87 3.44
CA ILE A 302 14.46 14.03 4.56
C ILE A 302 14.90 12.60 4.26
N ARG A 303 15.53 11.92 5.22
CA ARG A 303 15.96 10.54 5.03
C ARG A 303 15.23 9.59 5.95
N MET A 304 14.60 8.58 5.38
CA MET A 304 13.92 7.52 6.14
C MET A 304 13.86 6.19 5.37
N ASP A 305 13.79 5.11 6.13
CA ASP A 305 13.56 3.77 5.58
C ASP A 305 12.07 3.50 5.37
N SER A 306 11.77 2.40 4.70
CA SER A 306 10.43 1.88 4.43
C SER A 306 9.54 2.77 3.55
N GLN A 307 8.34 2.28 3.28
CA GLN A 307 7.21 2.95 2.66
C GLN A 307 6.65 4.07 3.55
N ALA A 308 7.19 4.28 4.76
CA ALA A 308 7.01 5.54 5.50
C ALA A 308 7.37 6.76 4.63
N LYS A 309 8.26 6.60 3.63
CA LYS A 309 8.49 7.61 2.58
C LYS A 309 7.22 7.99 1.83
N TYR A 310 6.47 7.00 1.32
CA TYR A 310 5.18 7.27 0.67
C TYR A 310 4.17 7.92 1.62
N CYS A 311 4.15 7.51 2.89
CA CYS A 311 3.31 8.11 3.91
C CYS A 311 3.61 9.61 4.11
N SER A 312 4.89 9.97 4.23
CA SER A 312 5.33 11.36 4.34
C SER A 312 5.02 12.19 3.10
N LEU A 313 5.18 11.62 1.90
CA LEU A 313 4.78 12.27 0.65
C LEU A 313 3.26 12.52 0.61
N ALA A 314 2.46 11.49 0.89
CA ALA A 314 1.01 11.54 0.79
C ALA A 314 0.35 12.55 1.75
N ARG A 315 1.02 12.88 2.86
CA ARG A 315 0.57 13.93 3.80
C ARG A 315 1.23 15.30 3.61
N GLY A 316 2.10 15.43 2.61
CA GLY A 316 2.74 16.69 2.23
C GLY A 316 3.97 17.09 3.05
N ASP A 317 4.67 16.15 3.71
CA ASP A 317 5.93 16.47 4.40
C ASP A 317 7.11 16.65 3.44
N ALA A 318 7.03 15.95 2.31
CA ALA A 318 8.02 15.89 1.28
C ALA A 318 7.32 15.76 -0.07
N ASP A 319 8.05 16.08 -1.14
CA ASP A 319 7.43 16.29 -2.45
C ASP A 319 7.84 15.23 -3.46
N ILE A 320 9.02 14.62 -3.26
CA ILE A 320 9.61 13.70 -4.24
C ILE A 320 10.30 12.54 -3.52
N TYR A 321 10.08 11.33 -4.01
CA TYR A 321 10.76 10.10 -3.62
C TYR A 321 11.37 9.47 -4.88
N LEU A 322 12.67 9.17 -4.80
CA LEU A 322 13.42 8.49 -5.84
C LEU A 322 14.01 7.19 -5.31
N ARG A 323 13.71 6.08 -5.99
CA ARG A 323 14.39 4.80 -5.86
C ARG A 323 15.10 4.48 -7.15
N LEU A 324 16.36 4.85 -7.22
CA LEU A 324 17.16 4.70 -8.43
C LEU A 324 17.85 3.33 -8.41
N PRO A 325 17.85 2.59 -9.53
CA PRO A 325 18.42 1.26 -9.57
C PRO A 325 19.94 1.30 -9.30
N THR A 326 20.37 0.59 -8.26
CA THR A 326 21.81 0.48 -7.90
C THR A 326 22.51 -0.64 -8.67
N SER A 327 21.75 -1.53 -9.31
CA SER A 327 22.23 -2.60 -10.20
C SER A 327 21.24 -2.84 -11.33
N LYS A 328 21.75 -3.22 -12.51
CA LYS A 328 20.92 -3.60 -13.67
C LYS A 328 20.11 -4.88 -13.46
N THR A 329 20.47 -5.69 -12.48
CA THR A 329 19.85 -7.01 -12.24
C THR A 329 18.87 -7.00 -11.07
N TYR A 330 18.78 -5.90 -10.33
CA TYR A 330 17.87 -5.82 -9.19
C TYR A 330 16.46 -5.49 -9.70
N VAL A 331 15.48 -6.23 -9.18
CA VAL A 331 14.07 -6.01 -9.48
C VAL A 331 13.32 -5.85 -8.17
N GLU A 332 12.54 -4.76 -8.10
CA GLU A 332 11.70 -4.43 -6.96
C GLU A 332 10.64 -5.49 -6.69
N LYS A 333 10.27 -5.66 -5.41
CA LYS A 333 9.18 -6.55 -5.03
C LYS A 333 7.85 -5.80 -5.05
N ILE A 334 6.75 -6.49 -5.34
CA ILE A 334 5.44 -5.82 -5.38
C ILE A 334 5.02 -5.31 -4.00
N TRP A 335 5.40 -6.01 -2.92
CA TRP A 335 5.04 -5.65 -1.56
C TRP A 335 5.74 -4.37 -1.08
N ASP A 336 6.91 -4.03 -1.63
CA ASP A 336 7.65 -2.78 -1.36
C ASP A 336 6.95 -1.51 -1.88
N HIS A 337 5.97 -1.66 -2.78
CA HIS A 337 5.42 -0.52 -3.53
C HIS A 337 3.92 -0.51 -3.72
N ALA A 338 3.21 -1.64 -3.58
CA ALA A 338 1.79 -1.72 -3.89
C ALA A 338 0.95 -0.76 -3.02
N SER A 339 1.08 -0.82 -1.69
CA SER A 339 0.34 0.06 -0.79
C SER A 339 0.71 1.53 -0.97
N GLY A 340 1.99 1.83 -1.17
CA GLY A 340 2.47 3.16 -1.50
C GLY A 340 1.89 3.72 -2.80
N ASN A 341 1.81 2.90 -3.85
CA ASN A 341 1.31 3.32 -5.17
C ASN A 341 -0.11 3.90 -5.12
N VAL A 342 -1.03 3.18 -4.48
CA VAL A 342 -2.41 3.66 -4.34
C VAL A 342 -2.51 4.83 -3.36
N LEU A 343 -1.71 4.83 -2.28
CA LEU A 343 -1.70 5.97 -1.34
C LEU A 343 -1.29 7.27 -2.02
N ILE A 344 -0.20 7.26 -2.79
CA ILE A 344 0.29 8.45 -3.51
C ILE A 344 -0.73 8.93 -4.53
N THR A 345 -1.28 8.01 -5.33
CA THR A 345 -2.26 8.36 -6.37
C THR A 345 -3.50 9.01 -5.76
N GLU A 346 -4.02 8.44 -4.66
CA GLU A 346 -5.21 8.96 -3.99
C GLU A 346 -4.96 10.24 -3.17
N ALA A 347 -3.70 10.55 -2.85
CA ALA A 347 -3.26 11.81 -2.25
C ALA A 347 -2.99 12.93 -3.27
N GLY A 348 -3.17 12.66 -4.57
CA GLY A 348 -2.96 13.63 -5.65
C GLY A 348 -1.55 13.65 -6.25
N GLY A 349 -0.73 12.64 -5.96
CA GLY A 349 0.58 12.45 -6.59
C GLY A 349 0.54 11.55 -7.81
N LYS A 350 1.73 11.32 -8.39
CA LYS A 350 1.96 10.35 -9.48
C LYS A 350 3.08 9.38 -9.09
N VAL A 351 3.01 8.16 -9.62
CA VAL A 351 4.05 7.13 -9.46
C VAL A 351 4.37 6.52 -10.83
N SER A 352 5.65 6.41 -11.17
CA SER A 352 6.14 5.66 -12.33
C SER A 352 7.48 5.01 -12.03
N ASP A 353 8.00 4.23 -12.96
CA ASP A 353 9.41 3.90 -13.01
C ASP A 353 10.26 5.06 -13.57
N ILE A 354 11.58 4.90 -13.68
CA ILE A 354 12.48 5.94 -14.18
C ILE A 354 12.30 6.26 -15.69
N HIS A 355 11.53 5.44 -16.40
CA HIS A 355 11.20 5.61 -17.82
C HIS A 355 9.82 6.25 -18.03
N GLY A 356 9.11 6.58 -16.96
CA GLY A 356 7.77 7.17 -17.00
C GLY A 356 6.65 6.15 -17.20
N GLN A 357 6.95 4.84 -17.13
CA GLN A 357 5.93 3.80 -17.23
C GLN A 357 5.25 3.59 -15.88
N PRO A 358 3.91 3.38 -15.85
CA PRO A 358 3.23 2.94 -14.64
C PRO A 358 3.86 1.64 -14.09
N LEU A 359 3.84 1.47 -12.76
CA LEU A 359 4.29 0.23 -12.14
C LEU A 359 3.32 -0.92 -12.49
N ASP A 360 3.84 -2.01 -13.03
CA ASP A 360 3.08 -3.18 -13.47
C ASP A 360 3.06 -4.27 -12.39
N PHE A 361 1.97 -4.32 -11.61
CA PHE A 361 1.76 -5.34 -10.57
C PHE A 361 1.16 -6.65 -11.12
N SER A 362 1.08 -6.83 -12.45
CA SER A 362 0.45 -8.00 -13.09
C SER A 362 1.40 -9.16 -13.37
N VAL A 363 2.71 -8.97 -13.18
CA VAL A 363 3.76 -9.89 -13.70
C VAL A 363 4.33 -10.86 -12.65
N GLY A 364 3.76 -10.91 -11.45
CA GLY A 364 4.12 -11.86 -10.42
C GLY A 364 4.49 -11.19 -9.10
N ARG A 365 5.52 -11.71 -8.42
CA ARG A 365 6.01 -11.21 -7.11
C ARG A 365 6.89 -9.96 -7.23
N THR A 366 7.28 -9.59 -8.43
CA THR A 366 8.26 -8.54 -8.73
C THR A 366 7.72 -7.56 -9.77
N LEU A 367 8.30 -6.37 -9.83
CA LEU A 367 8.04 -5.38 -10.89
C LEU A 367 8.97 -5.62 -12.09
N ASP A 368 8.94 -6.82 -12.67
CA ASP A 368 9.89 -7.27 -13.73
C ASP A 368 9.91 -6.39 -15.00
N LYS A 369 8.85 -5.61 -15.24
CA LYS A 369 8.76 -4.69 -16.39
C LYS A 369 9.12 -3.24 -16.06
N ASN A 370 9.55 -2.95 -14.85
CA ASN A 370 9.90 -1.60 -14.40
C ASN A 370 11.35 -1.53 -13.92
N SER A 371 11.92 -0.32 -13.96
CA SER A 371 13.25 -0.05 -13.41
C SER A 371 13.23 1.19 -12.52
N GLY A 372 13.58 1.00 -11.25
CA GLY A 372 13.47 2.03 -10.23
C GLY A 372 12.04 2.53 -10.02
N VAL A 373 11.88 3.52 -9.14
CA VAL A 373 10.59 4.15 -8.83
C VAL A 373 10.75 5.65 -8.61
N ILE A 374 9.82 6.41 -9.16
CA ILE A 374 9.63 7.84 -8.92
C ILE A 374 8.23 8.01 -8.36
N ALA A 375 8.11 8.69 -7.22
CA ALA A 375 6.84 9.21 -6.74
C ALA A 375 6.99 10.69 -6.43
N ALA A 376 6.07 11.52 -6.92
CA ALA A 376 6.10 12.95 -6.66
C ALA A 376 4.72 13.58 -6.72
N ASN A 377 4.62 14.83 -6.25
CA ASN A 377 3.46 15.67 -6.50
C ASN A 377 3.18 15.74 -8.03
N ALA A 378 1.92 15.59 -8.43
CA ALA A 378 1.52 15.53 -9.84
C ALA A 378 1.92 16.78 -10.65
N THR A 379 1.97 17.96 -10.03
CA THR A 379 2.31 19.24 -10.68
C THR A 379 3.76 19.29 -11.15
N ILE A 380 4.69 18.73 -10.37
CA ILE A 380 6.13 18.77 -10.65
C ILE A 380 6.68 17.47 -11.25
N PHE A 381 5.85 16.43 -11.32
CA PHE A 381 6.27 15.07 -11.69
C PHE A 381 7.01 15.00 -13.03
N ASP A 382 6.50 15.68 -14.07
CA ASP A 382 7.07 15.60 -15.41
C ASP A 382 8.46 16.27 -15.46
N SER A 383 8.67 17.34 -14.68
CA SER A 383 10.00 17.96 -14.50
C SER A 383 10.96 17.04 -13.75
N VAL A 384 10.50 16.35 -12.71
CA VAL A 384 11.29 15.35 -11.97
C VAL A 384 11.70 14.21 -12.89
N LEU A 385 10.77 13.64 -13.65
CA LEU A 385 11.05 12.55 -14.59
C LEU A 385 12.08 12.98 -15.65
N ALA A 386 11.93 14.18 -16.22
CA ALA A 386 12.88 14.71 -17.19
C ALA A 386 14.30 14.85 -16.60
N ALA A 387 14.41 15.34 -15.36
CA ALA A 387 15.70 15.45 -14.68
C ALA A 387 16.33 14.07 -14.38
N VAL A 388 15.53 13.10 -13.93
CA VAL A 388 15.99 11.71 -13.71
C VAL A 388 16.52 11.11 -15.02
N GLN A 389 15.77 11.24 -16.12
CA GLN A 389 16.17 10.71 -17.42
C GLN A 389 17.44 11.36 -17.95
N LYS A 390 17.59 12.67 -17.76
CA LYS A 390 18.78 13.43 -18.16
C LYS A 390 20.03 12.99 -17.37
N VAL A 391 19.90 12.74 -16.06
CA VAL A 391 21.05 12.34 -15.22
C VAL A 391 21.45 10.89 -15.48
N LEU A 392 20.48 9.98 -15.64
CA LEU A 392 20.76 8.55 -15.82
C LEU A 392 21.13 8.17 -17.26
N ASN A 393 20.76 8.98 -18.25
CA ASN A 393 21.17 8.84 -19.66
C ASN A 393 21.84 10.14 -20.17
N PRO A 394 23.06 10.46 -19.68
CA PRO A 394 23.72 11.75 -19.89
C PRO A 394 24.19 12.01 -21.33
#